data_AF-A0A2I3RW87-F1
#
_entry.id   AF-A0A2I3RW87-F1
#
_cell.length_a   1.000
_cell.length_b   1.000
_cell.length_c   1.000
_cell.angle_alpha   90.00
_cell.angle_beta   90.00
_cell.angle_gamma   90.00
#
_symmetry.space_group_name_H-M   'P 1'
#
loop_
_entity.id
_entity.type
_entity.pdbx_description
1 polymer ?
#
loop_
_entity_poly.entity_id
_entity_poly.type
_entity_poly.pdbx_seq_one_letter_code
_entity_poly.pdbx_strand_id
1 'polypeptide(L)'
;MLRQQFPFCLMSVNITHIAIQALREECLSRECNRQQKVIPVVNSFYAATFLHLAHVWRTQRKTISDSGFVLKELEVLAKKSPRRLLKTLELYLARVSKGQASLLGAQKCYGPEAPPFKDLTFTGESDLQSHSSEGVWLI
;
A
#
# COMPACT_ATOMS: atom_id res chain seq x y z
N MET A 1 -8.42 20.30 17.09
CA MET A 1 -8.71 18.86 16.91
C MET A 1 -7.40 18.10 16.85
N LEU A 2 -7.16 17.15 17.75
CA LEU A 2 -5.95 16.32 17.70
C LEU A 2 -5.98 15.45 16.45
N ARG A 3 -4.94 15.55 15.61
CA ARG A 3 -4.75 14.71 14.44
C ARG A 3 -4.63 13.25 14.90
N GLN A 4 -5.54 12.39 14.47
CA GLN A 4 -5.40 10.95 14.66
C GLN A 4 -4.20 10.47 13.84
N GLN A 5 -3.12 10.08 14.52
CA GLN A 5 -1.92 9.58 13.84
C GLN A 5 -2.16 8.17 13.31
N PHE A 6 -1.79 7.93 12.06
CA PHE A 6 -1.76 6.60 11.46
C PHE A 6 -0.30 6.24 11.13
N PRO A 7 0.28 5.24 11.81
CA PRO A 7 1.68 4.89 11.64
C PRO A 7 1.88 4.05 10.36
N PHE A 8 1.85 4.71 9.20
CA PHE A 8 1.80 4.08 7.88
C PHE A 8 2.86 3.00 7.65
N CYS A 9 4.14 3.31 7.93
CA CYS A 9 5.24 2.37 7.72
C CYS A 9 5.15 1.14 8.65
N LEU A 10 4.95 1.36 9.95
CA LEU A 10 4.82 0.29 10.93
C LEU A 10 3.65 -0.64 10.59
N MET A 11 2.52 -0.07 10.16
CA MET A 11 1.37 -0.88 9.73
C MET A 11 1.66 -1.64 8.45
N SER A 12 2.31 -1.02 7.47
CA SER A 12 2.73 -1.67 6.21
C SER A 12 3.53 -2.95 6.47
N VAL A 13 4.55 -2.88 7.34
CA VAL A 13 5.36 -4.05 7.71
C VAL A 13 4.51 -5.16 8.31
N ASN A 14 3.57 -4.83 9.20
CA ASN A 14 2.65 -5.81 9.78
C ASN A 14 1.73 -6.45 8.73
N ILE A 15 1.22 -5.67 7.77
CA ILE A 15 0.37 -6.18 6.69
C ILE A 15 1.17 -7.08 5.75
N THR A 16 2.43 -6.75 5.46
CA THR A 16 3.34 -7.63 4.72
C THR A 16 3.49 -8.97 5.43
N HIS A 17 3.72 -8.97 6.76
CA HIS A 17 3.78 -10.20 7.54
C HIS A 17 2.50 -11.03 7.42
N ILE A 18 1.32 -10.43 7.60
CA ILE A 18 0.02 -11.11 7.46
C ILE A 18 -0.15 -11.70 6.05
N ALA A 19 0.22 -10.96 5.00
CA ALA A 19 0.11 -11.41 3.62
C ALA A 19 0.98 -12.63 3.33
N ILE A 20 2.23 -12.62 3.79
CA ILE A 20 3.14 -13.76 3.62
C ILE A 20 2.67 -14.97 4.44
N GLN A 21 2.20 -14.79 5.68
CA GLN A 21 1.67 -15.91 6.46
C GLN A 21 0.41 -16.51 5.83
N ALA A 22 -0.53 -15.68 5.36
CA ALA A 22 -1.72 -16.17 4.67
C ALA A 22 -1.39 -16.95 3.39
N LEU A 23 -0.31 -16.58 2.68
CA LEU A 23 0.19 -17.35 1.55
C LEU A 23 0.80 -18.69 1.99
N ARG A 24 1.67 -18.68 3.00
CA ARG A 24 2.34 -19.89 3.53
C ARG A 24 1.35 -20.90 4.13
N GLU A 25 0.29 -20.41 4.75
CA GLU A 25 -0.81 -21.21 5.32
C GLU A 25 -1.89 -21.54 4.27
N GLU A 26 -1.60 -21.35 2.97
CA GLU A 26 -2.46 -21.72 1.85
C GLU A 26 -3.85 -21.05 1.82
N CYS A 27 -4.07 -20.01 2.62
CA CYS A 27 -5.34 -19.27 2.67
C CYS A 27 -5.67 -18.63 1.31
N LEU A 28 -4.65 -18.30 0.51
CA LEU A 28 -4.79 -17.68 -0.81
C LEU A 28 -4.79 -18.68 -1.97
N SER A 29 -4.57 -19.98 -1.74
CA SER A 29 -4.38 -20.98 -2.79
C SER A 29 -5.52 -20.99 -3.81
N ARG A 30 -6.77 -20.93 -3.34
CA ARG A 30 -7.94 -20.87 -4.23
C ARG A 30 -7.95 -19.63 -5.12
N GLU A 31 -7.54 -18.49 -4.60
CA GLU A 31 -7.52 -17.23 -5.36
C GLU A 31 -6.36 -17.20 -6.36
N CYS A 32 -5.16 -17.62 -5.92
CA CYS A 32 -3.98 -17.76 -6.78
C CYS A 32 -4.28 -18.70 -7.96
N ASN A 33 -4.89 -19.86 -7.69
CA ASN A 33 -5.26 -20.83 -8.71
C ASN A 33 -6.37 -20.31 -9.63
N ARG A 34 -7.34 -19.55 -9.10
CA ARG A 34 -8.38 -18.92 -9.93
C ARG A 34 -7.80 -17.95 -10.95
N GLN A 35 -6.78 -17.18 -10.58
CA GLN A 35 -6.16 -16.18 -11.45
C GLN A 35 -4.91 -16.69 -12.19
N GLN A 36 -4.42 -17.90 -11.86
CA GLN A 36 -3.16 -18.47 -12.33
C GLN A 36 -1.96 -17.52 -12.10
N LYS A 37 -2.00 -16.74 -11.02
CA LYS A 37 -1.04 -15.68 -10.70
C LYS A 37 -0.89 -15.56 -9.19
N VAL A 38 0.33 -15.66 -8.68
CA VAL A 38 0.60 -15.57 -7.23
C VAL A 38 0.86 -14.13 -6.81
N ILE A 39 1.90 -13.49 -7.38
CA ILE A 39 2.34 -12.14 -6.96
C ILE A 39 1.22 -11.09 -7.06
N PRO A 40 0.44 -10.99 -8.16
CA PRO A 40 -0.68 -10.05 -8.24
C PRO A 40 -1.77 -10.28 -7.19
N VAL A 41 -2.07 -11.55 -6.88
CA VAL A 41 -3.07 -11.92 -5.87
C VAL A 41 -2.60 -11.52 -4.47
N VAL A 42 -1.34 -11.80 -4.15
CA VAL A 42 -0.72 -11.43 -2.87
C VAL A 42 -0.66 -9.90 -2.72
N ASN A 43 -0.27 -9.17 -3.76
CA ASN A 43 -0.23 -7.70 -3.73
C ASN A 43 -1.64 -7.09 -3.57
N SER A 44 -2.63 -7.65 -4.26
CA SER A 44 -4.03 -7.24 -4.09
C SER A 44 -4.54 -7.56 -2.68
N PHE A 45 -4.14 -8.70 -2.12
CA PHE A 45 -4.49 -9.08 -0.76
C PHE A 45 -3.85 -8.14 0.28
N TYR A 46 -2.57 -7.78 0.10
CA TYR A 46 -1.90 -6.74 0.88
C TYR A 46 -2.69 -5.43 0.84
N ALA A 47 -3.02 -4.93 -0.35
CA ALA A 47 -3.75 -3.68 -0.52
C ALA A 47 -5.15 -3.73 0.11
N ALA A 48 -5.86 -4.85 -0.05
CA ALA A 48 -7.19 -5.05 0.52
C ALA A 48 -7.17 -5.06 2.06
N THR A 49 -6.17 -5.73 2.64
CA THR A 49 -5.97 -5.82 4.08
C THR A 49 -5.57 -4.46 4.65
N PHE A 50 -4.69 -3.72 3.97
CA PHE A 50 -4.30 -2.37 4.35
C PHE A 50 -5.48 -1.38 4.25
N LEU A 51 -6.31 -1.48 3.21
CA LEU A 51 -7.52 -0.68 3.05
C LEU A 51 -8.49 -0.92 4.22
N HIS A 52 -8.69 -2.19 4.60
CA HIS A 52 -9.53 -2.53 5.75
C HIS A 52 -8.97 -1.95 7.05
N LEU A 53 -7.66 -2.08 7.28
CA LEU A 53 -6.99 -1.47 8.43
C LEU A 53 -7.21 0.05 8.48
N ALA A 54 -6.94 0.75 7.38
CA ALA A 54 -7.09 2.20 7.31
C ALA A 54 -8.54 2.64 7.56
N HIS A 55 -9.50 1.85 7.07
CA HIS A 55 -10.92 2.10 7.33
C HIS A 55 -11.25 1.94 8.81
N VAL A 56 -10.91 0.80 9.42
CA VAL A 56 -11.14 0.52 10.86
C VAL A 56 -10.46 1.57 11.73
N TRP A 57 -9.21 1.90 11.41
CA TRP A 57 -8.43 2.90 12.14
C TRP A 57 -9.19 4.22 12.19
N ARG A 58 -9.61 4.72 11.02
CA ARG A 58 -10.31 6.00 10.88
C ARG A 58 -11.70 5.99 11.53
N THR A 59 -12.52 4.98 11.25
CA THR A 59 -13.92 4.96 11.71
C THR A 59 -14.04 4.76 13.20
N GLN A 60 -13.14 3.97 13.80
CA GLN A 60 -13.15 3.67 15.23
C GLN A 60 -12.19 4.56 16.03
N ARG A 61 -11.58 5.58 15.40
CA ARG A 61 -10.64 6.52 16.04
C ARG A 61 -9.51 5.82 16.82
N LYS A 62 -8.95 4.74 16.26
CA LYS A 62 -7.86 3.96 16.85
C LYS A 62 -6.59 4.79 17.06
N THR A 63 -5.82 4.40 18.07
CA THR A 63 -4.53 4.95 18.43
C THR A 63 -3.44 3.89 18.35
N ILE A 64 -2.18 4.27 18.54
CA ILE A 64 -1.06 3.32 18.57
C ILE A 64 -1.24 2.23 19.64
N SER A 65 -1.85 2.57 20.77
CA SER A 65 -2.12 1.63 21.87
C SER A 65 -3.12 0.54 21.48
N ASP A 66 -3.97 0.80 20.49
CA ASP A 66 -4.95 -0.18 20.00
C ASP A 66 -4.37 -1.15 18.95
N SER A 67 -3.15 -0.88 18.46
CA SER A 67 -2.57 -1.56 17.29
C SER A 67 -2.51 -3.08 17.45
N GLY A 68 -2.11 -3.59 18.63
CA GLY A 68 -2.01 -5.03 18.88
C GLY A 68 -3.35 -5.76 18.71
N PHE A 69 -4.44 -5.20 19.24
CA PHE A 69 -5.78 -5.76 19.11
C PHE A 69 -6.28 -5.68 17.66
N VAL A 70 -6.11 -4.52 17.02
CA VAL A 70 -6.54 -4.30 15.64
C VAL A 70 -5.83 -5.26 14.68
N LEU A 71 -4.51 -5.45 14.84
CA LEU A 71 -3.73 -6.35 13.99
C LEU A 71 -4.13 -7.81 14.19
N LYS A 72 -4.38 -8.24 15.43
CA LYS A 72 -4.83 -9.62 15.72
C LYS A 72 -6.18 -9.93 15.09
N GLU A 73 -7.16 -9.02 15.22
CA GLU A 73 -8.47 -9.18 14.58
C GLU A 73 -8.36 -9.17 13.05
N LEU A 74 -7.52 -8.29 12.51
CA LEU A 74 -7.29 -8.17 11.08
C LEU A 74 -6.65 -9.44 10.50
N GLU A 75 -5.68 -10.04 11.17
CA GLU A 75 -5.05 -11.29 10.74
C GLU A 75 -6.08 -12.43 10.65
N VAL A 76 -6.89 -12.60 11.70
CA VAL A 76 -7.96 -13.62 11.72
C VAL A 76 -8.94 -13.39 10.57
N LEU A 77 -9.37 -12.14 10.37
CA LEU A 77 -10.28 -11.78 9.29
C LEU A 77 -9.69 -12.10 7.91
N ALA A 78 -8.42 -11.72 7.71
CA ALA A 78 -7.74 -11.81 6.42
C ALA A 78 -7.53 -13.27 6.00
N LYS A 79 -7.14 -14.13 6.94
CA LYS A 79 -6.98 -15.57 6.71
C LYS A 79 -8.31 -16.28 6.53
N LYS A 80 -9.33 -15.93 7.32
CA LYS A 80 -10.65 -16.57 7.27
C LYS A 80 -11.44 -16.24 6.00
N SER A 81 -11.26 -15.04 5.44
CA SER A 81 -12.12 -14.55 4.35
C SER A 81 -11.38 -13.72 3.28
N PRO A 82 -10.30 -14.23 2.66
CA PRO A 82 -9.47 -13.47 1.73
C PRO A 82 -10.24 -12.99 0.50
N ARG A 83 -11.16 -13.81 -0.02
CA ARG A 83 -12.05 -13.42 -1.14
C ARG A 83 -12.92 -12.22 -0.80
N ARG A 84 -13.38 -12.09 0.45
CA ARG A 84 -14.23 -10.97 0.88
C ARG A 84 -13.42 -9.68 0.86
N LEU A 85 -12.20 -9.69 1.39
CA LEU A 85 -11.30 -8.55 1.35
C LEU A 85 -10.99 -8.12 -0.09
N LEU A 86 -10.65 -9.06 -0.96
CA LEU A 86 -10.36 -8.77 -2.37
C LEU A 86 -11.56 -8.16 -3.09
N LYS A 87 -12.77 -8.67 -2.84
CA LYS A 87 -14.00 -8.08 -3.39
C LYS A 87 -14.25 -6.67 -2.86
N THR A 88 -13.97 -6.41 -1.59
CA THR A 88 -14.06 -5.05 -1.02
C THR A 88 -13.09 -4.09 -1.71
N LEU A 89 -11.85 -4.52 -1.97
CA LEU A 89 -10.88 -3.72 -2.71
C LEU A 89 -11.35 -3.43 -4.15
N GLU A 90 -11.84 -4.45 -4.86
CA GLU A 90 -12.38 -4.30 -6.22
C GLU A 90 -13.51 -3.26 -6.27
N LEU A 91 -14.47 -3.35 -5.34
CA LEU A 91 -15.56 -2.38 -5.22
C LEU A 91 -15.05 -0.97 -4.89
N TYR A 92 -14.03 -0.85 -4.05
CA TYR A 92 -13.42 0.44 -3.72
C TYR A 92 -12.76 1.05 -4.96
N LEU A 93 -11.95 0.29 -5.69
CA LEU A 93 -11.28 0.76 -6.91
C LEU A 93 -12.29 1.13 -8.01
N ALA A 94 -13.35 0.35 -8.18
CA ALA A 94 -14.42 0.67 -9.13
C ALA A 94 -15.14 1.99 -8.78
N ARG A 95 -15.36 2.27 -7.48
CA ARG A 95 -15.92 3.55 -7.03
C ARG A 95 -14.97 4.71 -7.26
N VAL A 96 -13.69 4.53 -6.95
CA VAL A 96 -12.65 5.55 -7.18
C VAL A 96 -12.53 5.86 -8.67
N SER A 97 -12.52 4.85 -9.53
CA SER A 97 -12.47 5.03 -10.99
C SER A 97 -13.71 5.77 -11.53
N LYS A 98 -14.92 5.47 -11.04
CA LYS A 98 -16.13 6.22 -11.40
C LYS A 98 -16.13 7.67 -10.89
N GLY A 99 -15.64 7.91 -9.67
CA GLY A 99 -15.48 9.25 -9.12
C GLY A 99 -14.39 10.07 -9.81
N GLN A 100 -13.33 9.40 -10.29
CA GLN A 100 -12.32 10.00 -11.15
C GLN A 100 -12.89 10.29 -12.54
N ALA A 101 -13.72 9.42 -13.12
CA ALA A 101 -14.42 9.69 -14.37
C ALA A 101 -15.39 10.89 -14.26
N SER A 102 -16.04 11.10 -13.11
CA SER A 102 -16.86 12.30 -12.87
C SER A 102 -16.03 13.57 -12.65
N LEU A 103 -14.81 13.47 -12.12
CA LEU A 103 -13.88 14.60 -11.97
C LEU A 103 -13.12 14.94 -13.27
N LEU A 104 -12.84 13.95 -14.11
CA LEU A 104 -12.19 14.10 -15.42
C LEU A 104 -13.17 14.49 -16.54
N GLY A 105 -14.47 14.47 -16.27
CA GLY A 105 -15.53 14.93 -17.17
C GLY A 105 -15.65 16.45 -17.30
N ALA A 106 -14.54 17.21 -17.32
CA ALA A 106 -14.48 18.62 -17.74
C ALA A 106 -13.05 19.18 -17.85
N GLN A 107 -12.00 18.36 -18.05
CA GLN A 107 -10.64 18.90 -18.17
C GLN A 107 -9.93 18.39 -19.42
N LYS A 108 -10.08 19.15 -20.51
CA LYS A 108 -9.22 19.07 -21.69
C LYS A 108 -7.89 19.74 -21.33
N CYS A 109 -6.99 19.02 -20.67
CA CYS A 109 -5.61 19.47 -20.49
C CYS A 109 -4.83 19.15 -21.78
N TYR A 110 -4.60 20.16 -22.61
CA TYR A 110 -3.45 20.15 -23.51
C TYR A 110 -2.20 20.31 -22.65
N GLY A 111 -1.44 19.22 -22.47
CA GLY A 111 -0.10 19.25 -21.89
C GLY A 111 0.93 18.94 -22.99
N PRO A 112 2.12 19.56 -22.98
CA PRO A 112 3.15 19.29 -23.97
C PRO A 112 3.65 17.85 -23.87
N GLU A 113 3.84 17.23 -25.04
CA GLU A 113 4.39 15.88 -25.25
C GLU A 113 5.59 15.59 -24.33
N ALA A 114 5.54 14.46 -23.62
CA ALA A 114 6.65 13.98 -22.81
C ALA A 114 7.82 13.53 -23.72
N PRO A 115 9.10 13.79 -23.36
CA PRO A 115 10.22 13.25 -24.11
C PRO A 115 10.28 11.72 -24.00
N PRO A 116 10.85 11.01 -24.99
CA PRO A 116 10.89 9.56 -25.00
C PRO A 116 11.71 9.02 -23.82
N PHE A 117 11.14 7.99 -23.19
CA PHE A 117 11.69 7.25 -22.06
C PHE A 117 13.07 6.70 -22.42
N LYS A 118 14.12 7.13 -21.71
CA LYS A 118 15.46 6.54 -21.80
C LYS A 118 15.55 5.46 -20.73
N ASP A 119 15.96 4.26 -21.13
CA ASP A 119 16.22 3.14 -20.22
C ASP A 119 17.24 3.56 -19.15
N LEU A 120 16.79 3.62 -17.90
CA LEU A 120 17.65 3.80 -16.74
C LEU A 120 18.19 2.44 -16.34
N THR A 121 19.41 2.12 -16.79
CA THR A 121 20.18 0.98 -16.26
C THR A 121 20.55 1.26 -14.81
N PHE A 122 19.89 0.57 -13.88
CA PHE A 122 20.18 0.65 -12.45
C PHE A 122 21.50 -0.08 -12.13
N THR A 123 22.58 0.67 -11.95
CA THR A 123 23.93 0.13 -11.65
C THR A 123 24.18 -0.13 -10.16
N GLY A 124 23.23 0.17 -9.28
CA GLY A 124 23.33 -0.15 -7.86
C GLY A 124 24.35 0.69 -7.08
N GLU A 125 24.84 1.80 -7.63
CA GLU A 125 25.65 2.76 -6.87
C GLU A 125 24.75 3.81 -6.22
N SER A 126 24.85 3.93 -4.90
CA SER A 126 24.23 5.04 -4.17
C SER A 126 25.19 6.21 -4.21
N ASP A 127 24.90 7.21 -5.05
CA ASP A 127 25.68 8.46 -5.09
C ASP A 127 25.52 9.20 -3.75
N LEU A 128 26.46 8.95 -2.83
CA LEU A 128 26.61 9.75 -1.63
C LEU A 128 27.29 11.06 -2.04
N GLN A 129 26.54 12.17 -2.10
CA GLN A 129 27.13 13.49 -2.25
C GLN A 129 28.04 13.77 -1.06
N SER A 130 29.36 13.63 -1.28
CA SER A 130 30.38 14.10 -0.35
C SER A 130 30.38 15.62 -0.35
N HIS A 131 29.80 16.23 0.68
CA HIS A 131 30.05 17.64 0.94
C HIS A 131 31.53 17.80 1.31
N SER A 132 32.32 18.27 0.34
CA SER A 132 33.65 18.84 0.60
C SER A 132 33.45 20.06 1.52
N SER A 133 33.81 19.92 2.79
CA SER A 133 34.01 21.07 3.66
C SER A 133 35.48 21.46 3.55
N GLU A 134 35.79 22.33 2.60
CA GLU A 134 37.09 23.02 2.63
C GLU A 134 37.12 23.92 3.86
N GLY A 135 38.13 23.70 4.71
CA GLY A 135 38.32 24.44 5.92
C GLY A 135 38.79 25.87 5.66
N VAL A 136 38.33 26.78 6.52
CA VAL A 136 39.08 27.99 6.87
C VAL A 136 39.08 28.06 8.40
N TRP A 137 40.15 27.56 9.00
CA TRP A 137 40.56 27.95 10.35
C TRP A 137 41.34 29.26 10.21
N LEU A 138 40.78 30.35 10.73
CA LEU A 138 41.55 31.54 11.06
C LEU A 138 41.54 31.69 12.57
N ILE A 139 42.77 31.79 13.10
CA ILE A 139 43.18 32.00 14.49
C ILE A 139 42.60 33.33 15.01
#